data_AF-A0AAD9B8H0-F1
#
_entry.id   AF-A0AAD9B8H0-F1
#
_cell.length_a   1.000
_cell.length_b   1.000
_cell.length_c   1.000
_cell.angle_alpha   90.00
_cell.angle_beta   90.00
_cell.angle_gamma   90.00
#
_symmetry.space_group_name_H-M   'P 1'
#
loop_
_entity.id
_entity.type
_entity.pdbx_description
1 polymer ?
#
loop_
_entity_poly.entity_id
_entity_poly.type
_entity_poly.pdbx_seq_one_letter_code
_entity_poly.pdbx_strand_id
1 'polypeptide(L)'
;MLTLFGEEYHAETPVTPEMELSHYCDEKCIAPHLDPLDWWRVNETKYERLAQLARSYLCVPATSVPSERVFSAAGLILNRLRSRLHPDHVDQLIFLNKN
;
A
#
# COMPACT_ATOMS: atom_id res chain seq x y z
N MET A 1 -30.12 -52.41 -7.26
CA MET A 1 -30.57 -51.60 -8.41
C MET A 1 -29.93 -50.22 -8.24
N LEU A 2 -29.00 -49.89 -9.15
CA LEU A 2 -28.15 -48.69 -9.15
C LEU A 2 -28.87 -47.50 -9.81
N THR A 3 -28.79 -46.34 -9.19
CA THR A 3 -28.79 -44.98 -9.79
C THR A 3 -27.77 -44.21 -8.94
N LEU A 4 -26.52 -43.93 -9.33
CA LEU A 4 -25.89 -43.43 -10.55
C LEU A 4 -26.29 -41.98 -10.89
N PHE A 5 -25.26 -41.13 -10.92
CA PHE A 5 -25.22 -39.65 -10.97
C PHE A 5 -25.41 -38.96 -9.60
N GLY A 6 -24.44 -38.27 -9.02
CA GLY A 6 -23.32 -37.57 -9.64
C GLY A 6 -23.41 -36.08 -9.34
N GLU A 7 -23.64 -35.73 -8.08
CA GLU A 7 -23.41 -34.38 -7.59
C GLU A 7 -22.28 -34.46 -6.59
N GLU A 8 -21.06 -34.61 -7.11
CA GLU A 8 -19.91 -34.02 -6.42
C GLU A 8 -20.17 -32.52 -6.42
N TYR A 9 -20.81 -32.05 -5.35
CA TYR A 9 -20.81 -30.65 -4.99
C TYR A 9 -19.36 -30.30 -4.70
N HIS A 10 -18.60 -29.94 -5.74
CA HIS A 10 -17.46 -29.06 -5.59
C HIS A 10 -18.02 -27.73 -5.11
N ALA A 11 -18.28 -27.65 -3.81
CA ALA A 11 -18.33 -26.38 -3.14
C ALA A 11 -16.93 -25.79 -3.33
N GLU A 12 -16.81 -24.85 -4.27
CA GLU A 12 -15.71 -23.89 -4.25
C GLU A 12 -15.74 -23.30 -2.84
N THR A 13 -14.85 -23.79 -1.98
CA THR A 13 -14.82 -23.35 -0.59
C THR A 13 -14.50 -21.87 -0.66
N PRO A 14 -15.41 -20.98 -0.23
CA PRO A 14 -15.13 -19.55 -0.29
C PRO A 14 -13.86 -19.32 0.52
N VAL A 15 -12.83 -18.79 -0.13
CA VAL A 15 -11.54 -18.56 0.50
C VAL A 15 -11.81 -17.65 1.71
N THR A 16 -11.70 -18.21 2.91
CA THR A 16 -11.91 -17.44 4.13
C THR A 16 -10.69 -16.54 4.35
N PRO A 17 -10.82 -15.39 5.02
CA PRO A 17 -9.68 -14.52 5.27
C PRO A 17 -8.56 -15.23 6.05
N GLU A 18 -8.90 -16.21 6.90
CA GLU A 18 -7.92 -17.04 7.61
C GLU A 18 -7.12 -17.93 6.65
N MET A 19 -7.77 -18.47 5.63
CA MET A 19 -7.14 -19.33 4.62
C MET A 19 -6.25 -18.51 3.67
N GLU A 20 -6.72 -17.32 3.28
CA GLU A 20 -5.92 -16.35 2.53
C GLU A 20 -4.63 -15.98 3.28
N LEU A 21 -4.75 -15.77 4.60
CA LEU A 21 -3.64 -15.40 5.48
C LEU A 21 -2.69 -16.57 5.74
N SER A 22 -3.19 -17.80 5.92
CA SER A 22 -2.33 -18.99 6.01
C SER A 22 -1.55 -19.21 4.72
N HIS A 23 -2.20 -19.07 3.56
CA HIS A 23 -1.54 -19.18 2.26
C HIS A 23 -0.45 -18.13 2.07
N TYR A 24 -0.65 -16.91 2.54
CA TYR A 24 0.37 -15.87 2.50
C TYR A 24 1.55 -16.18 3.43
N CYS A 25 1.29 -16.67 4.64
CA CYS A 25 2.33 -17.03 5.61
C CYS A 25 3.19 -18.23 5.16
N ASP A 26 2.62 -19.16 4.41
CA ASP A 26 3.33 -20.31 3.85
C ASP A 26 4.07 -19.99 2.53
N GLU A 27 3.73 -18.87 1.88
CA GLU A 27 4.37 -18.44 0.64
C GLU A 27 5.83 -18.04 0.90
N LYS A 28 6.69 -18.24 -0.11
CA LYS A 28 8.11 -17.86 0.02
C LYS A 28 8.25 -16.33 0.08
N CYS A 29 9.07 -15.86 1.03
CA CYS A 29 9.46 -14.45 1.08
C CYS A 29 10.12 -14.01 -0.23
N ILE A 30 9.76 -12.81 -0.68
CA ILE A 30 10.41 -12.16 -1.81
C ILE A 30 11.88 -11.89 -1.53
N ALA A 31 12.68 -11.83 -2.59
CA ALA A 31 14.09 -11.48 -2.46
C ALA A 31 14.26 -10.03 -1.96
N PRO A 32 15.32 -9.71 -1.18
CA PRO A 32 15.48 -8.39 -0.56
C PRO A 32 15.61 -7.21 -1.53
N HIS A 33 15.87 -7.48 -2.81
CA HIS A 33 16.05 -6.49 -3.87
C HIS A 33 14.78 -6.21 -4.68
N LEU A 34 13.68 -6.92 -4.38
CA LEU A 34 12.40 -6.73 -5.05
C LEU A 34 11.54 -5.75 -4.26
N ASP A 35 10.75 -4.93 -4.97
CA ASP A 35 9.79 -4.03 -4.34
C ASP A 35 8.58 -4.82 -3.81
N PRO A 36 8.29 -4.76 -2.50
CA PRO A 36 7.10 -5.38 -1.94
C PRO A 36 5.80 -4.88 -2.58
N LEU A 37 5.71 -3.61 -2.98
CA LEU A 37 4.51 -3.04 -3.63
C LEU A 37 4.27 -3.65 -5.01
N ASP A 38 5.33 -3.93 -5.76
CA ASP A 38 5.22 -4.61 -7.05
C ASP A 38 4.75 -6.06 -6.89
N TRP A 39 5.22 -6.75 -5.85
CA TRP A 39 4.75 -8.10 -5.55
C TRP A 39 3.26 -8.12 -5.22
N TRP A 40 2.79 -7.20 -4.37
CA TRP A 40 1.38 -7.07 -4.04
C TRP A 40 0.51 -6.71 -5.26
N ARG A 41 1.04 -5.95 -6.22
CA ARG A 41 0.35 -5.65 -7.48
C ARG A 41 0.19 -6.89 -8.37
N VAL A 42 1.19 -7.75 -8.45
CA VAL A 42 1.13 -9.00 -9.23
C VAL A 42 0.21 -10.02 -8.57
N ASN A 43 0.22 -10.07 -7.23
CA ASN A 43 -0.54 -11.05 -6.46
C ASN A 43 -1.91 -10.55 -5.96
N GLU A 44 -2.36 -9.37 -6.41
CA GLU A 44 -3.62 -8.74 -5.99
C GLU A 44 -4.83 -9.65 -6.25
N THR A 45 -4.85 -10.36 -7.39
CA THR A 45 -5.93 -11.28 -7.76
C THR A 45 -6.01 -12.52 -6.87
N LYS A 46 -4.89 -12.93 -6.27
CA LYS A 46 -4.82 -14.07 -5.36
C LYS A 46 -5.16 -13.68 -3.92
N TYR A 47 -4.86 -12.43 -3.56
CA TYR A 47 -4.96 -11.93 -2.19
C TYR A 47 -5.66 -10.57 -2.15
N GLU A 48 -6.89 -10.47 -2.69
CA GLU A 48 -7.55 -9.17 -2.86
C GLU A 48 -7.71 -8.40 -1.54
N ARG A 49 -8.03 -9.11 -0.44
CA ARG A 49 -8.23 -8.49 0.88
C ARG A 49 -6.91 -8.11 1.52
N LEU A 50 -5.91 -9.00 1.47
CA LEU A 50 -4.59 -8.70 2.01
C LEU A 50 -3.86 -7.64 1.19
N ALA A 51 -4.03 -7.60 -0.14
CA ALA A 51 -3.42 -6.60 -1.02
C ALA A 51 -3.96 -5.20 -0.74
N GLN A 52 -5.26 -5.06 -0.48
CA GLN A 52 -5.85 -3.79 -0.05
C GLN A 52 -5.24 -3.28 1.26
N LEU A 53 -5.04 -4.16 2.24
CA LEU A 53 -4.37 -3.82 3.50
C LEU A 53 -2.88 -3.54 3.29
N ALA A 54 -2.18 -4.38 2.55
CA ALA A 54 -0.76 -4.23 2.30
C ALA A 54 -0.45 -2.91 1.61
N ARG A 55 -1.30 -2.47 0.66
CA ARG A 55 -1.18 -1.15 0.05
C ARG A 55 -1.30 -0.03 1.08
N SER A 56 -2.25 -0.10 2.02
CA SER A 56 -2.39 0.96 3.03
C SER A 56 -1.21 0.96 4.02
N TYR A 57 -0.72 -0.20 4.45
CA TYR A 57 0.38 -0.30 5.41
C TYR A 57 1.76 -0.02 4.79
N LEU A 58 2.03 -0.48 3.56
CA LEU A 58 3.33 -0.31 2.90
C LEU A 58 3.50 1.08 2.27
N CYS A 59 2.41 1.81 2.00
CA CYS A 59 2.49 3.20 1.54
C CYS A 59 2.85 4.18 2.68
N VAL A 60 2.76 3.76 3.94
CA VAL A 60 3.14 4.62 5.06
C VAL A 60 4.66 4.73 5.10
N PRO A 61 5.25 5.93 4.93
CA PRO A 61 6.68 6.08 5.08
C PRO A 61 7.08 5.68 6.50
N ALA A 62 8.06 4.79 6.62
CA ALA A 62 8.53 4.27 7.91
C ALA A 62 9.13 5.36 8.83
N THR A 63 9.38 6.56 8.30
CA THR A 63 9.99 7.68 9.03
C THR A 63 9.35 9.01 8.61
N SER A 64 9.43 10.02 9.48
CA SER A 64 9.08 11.42 9.18
C SER A 64 10.08 12.12 8.25
N VAL A 65 11.17 11.47 7.86
CA VAL A 65 12.25 12.07 7.05
C VAL A 65 11.75 12.70 5.73
N PRO A 66 10.78 12.11 5.00
CA PRO A 66 10.24 12.74 3.78
C PRO A 66 9.53 14.06 4.08
N SER A 67 8.69 14.11 5.13
CA SER A 67 7.99 15.33 5.52
C SER A 67 8.97 16.37 6.06
N GLU A 68 9.97 15.99 6.86
CA GLU A 68 11.04 16.87 7.32
C GLU A 68 11.85 17.46 6.17
N ARG A 69 12.14 16.69 5.12
CA ARG A 69 12.82 17.21 3.92
C ARG A 69 11.96 18.25 3.19
N VAL A 70 10.64 18.02 3.09
CA VAL A 70 9.71 19.00 2.51
C VAL A 70 9.65 20.25 3.38
N PHE A 71 9.50 20.12 4.69
CA PHE A 71 9.46 21.25 5.62
C PHE A 71 10.78 22.01 5.71
N SER A 72 11.92 21.34 5.61
CA SER A 72 13.24 21.98 5.56
C SER A 72 13.42 22.80 4.28
N ALA A 73 13.04 22.24 3.12
CA ALA A 73 13.08 22.95 1.85
C ALA A 73 12.10 24.15 1.85
N ALA A 74 10.88 23.95 2.34
CA ALA A 74 9.89 25.01 2.49
C ALA A 74 10.41 26.10 3.46
N GLY A 75 10.95 25.72 4.61
CA GLY A 75 11.56 26.63 5.57
C GLY A 75 12.69 27.45 4.96
N LEU A 76 13.51 26.86 4.07
CA LEU A 76 14.58 27.58 3.38
C LEU A 76 14.05 28.60 2.36
N ILE A 77 12.97 28.26 1.64
CA ILE A 77 12.30 29.17 0.69
C ILE A 77 11.65 30.33 1.44
N LEU A 78 10.92 30.02 2.52
CA LEU A 78 10.22 31.01 3.34
C LEU A 78 11.18 31.95 4.06
N ASN A 79 12.26 31.40 4.63
CA ASN A 79 13.24 32.17 5.39
C ASN A 79 14.15 33.01 4.46
N ARG A 80 14.44 32.54 3.24
CA ARG A 80 15.14 33.36 2.23
C ARG A 80 14.30 34.52 1.70
N LEU A 81 12.99 34.36 1.59
CA LEU A 81 12.13 35.37 0.99
C LEU A 81 11.76 36.54 1.91
N ARG A 82 11.96 36.46 3.25
CA ARG A 82 11.60 37.52 4.22
C ARG A 82 10.22 38.16 3.97
N SER A 83 9.32 37.42 3.36
CA SER A 83 8.06 37.94 2.84
C SER A 83 6.96 37.46 3.75
N ARG A 84 6.10 38.39 4.13
CA ARG A 84 4.87 38.22 4.91
C ARG A 84 3.86 37.34 4.14
N LEU A 85 4.21 36.09 3.83
CA LEU A 85 3.29 35.13 3.25
C LEU A 85 2.37 34.63 4.37
N HIS A 86 1.08 34.76 4.13
CA HIS A 86 0.06 34.13 4.97
C HIS A 86 0.22 32.60 4.89
N PRO A 87 0.09 31.85 5.99
CA PRO A 87 0.26 30.39 6.03
C PRO A 87 -0.50 29.65 4.93
N ASP A 88 -1.71 30.09 4.58
CA ASP A 88 -2.50 29.47 3.50
C ASP A 88 -1.79 29.49 2.12
N HIS A 89 -1.02 30.54 1.83
CA HIS A 89 -0.26 30.63 0.57
C HIS A 89 0.99 29.74 0.58
N VAL A 90 1.52 29.44 1.78
CA VAL A 90 2.66 28.54 1.95
C VAL A 90 2.24 27.11 1.64
N ASP A 91 1.10 26.67 2.16
CA ASP A 91 0.56 25.33 1.92
C ASP A 91 0.29 25.09 0.44
N GLN A 92 -0.31 26.08 -0.25
CA GLN A 92 -0.52 26.03 -1.70
C GLN A 92 0.81 25.94 -2.47
N LEU A 93 1.83 26.68 -2.05
CA LEU A 93 3.14 26.66 -2.70
C LEU A 93 3.86 25.32 -2.51
N ILE A 94 3.77 24.74 -1.30
CA ILE A 94 4.34 23.42 -0.99
C ILE A 94 3.63 22.34 -1.81
N PHE A 95 2.29 22.39 -1.87
CA PHE A 95 1.48 21.46 -2.64
C PHE A 95 1.80 21.51 -4.14
N LEU A 96 1.96 22.72 -4.71
CA LEU A 96 2.33 22.90 -6.12
C LEU A 96 3.79 22.53 -6.42
N ASN A 97 4.68 22.59 -5.45
CA ASN A 97 6.10 22.23 -5.65
C ASN A 97 6.37 20.72 -5.53
N LYS A 98 5.47 19.96 -4.87
CA LYS A 98 5.68 18.55 -4.53
C LYS A 98 4.76 17.55 -5.25
N ASN A 99 3.74 18.01 -5.97
CA ASN A 99 3.04 17.21 -6.99
C ASN A 99 3.78 17.28 -8.32
#